data_AF-A0A1H3UTR0-F1
#
_entry.id   AF-A0A1H3UTR0-F1
#
_cell.length_a   1.000
_cell.length_b   1.000
_cell.length_c   1.000
_cell.angle_alpha   90.00
_cell.angle_beta   90.00
_cell.angle_gamma   90.00
#
_symmetry.space_group_name_H-M   'P 1'
#
loop_
_entity.id
_entity.type
_entity.pdbx_description
1 polymer ?
#
loop_
_entity_poly.entity_id
_entity_poly.type
_entity_poly.pdbx_seq_one_letter_code
_entity_poly.pdbx_strand_id
1 'polypeptide(L)'
;MVTRGIARMLIRVAEHRWPVELRSGLRREWEAELHVLGEGGRRAAMLRFAASLAARRSGVAGDRAPFGSHLLRSALPLLVAPLVCIGVIVAGLNAMGALVDWVLVPYGGAWAFDLQLPILTMLVAASAVGLAVIADRLARGVRTNGWRAVVGITAPIPLAVAIDAYATGLDRQELDSLALDVPALALWISGLMLVLRGASVMASRGRVRAAWLLGAAGALVIADLAIVLAVFSHGLVGAETVINGIPQGDGLDPISAPLWLFVSYTGSALGLPRPTDGEIFIITDDVFMQPLLFLACTPYALAWAIRVVQSPSPARPLAAPTLATTID
;
A
#
# COMPACT_ATOMS: atom_id res chain seq x y z
N MET A 1 40.50 7.59 5.28
CA MET A 1 40.75 7.45 6.74
C MET A 1 39.45 7.35 7.54
N VAL A 2 38.45 8.21 7.31
CA VAL A 2 37.14 8.22 8.01
C VAL A 2 36.42 6.87 8.00
N THR A 3 36.40 6.17 6.87
CA THR A 3 35.71 4.88 6.68
C THR A 3 36.27 3.75 7.55
N ARG A 4 37.59 3.72 7.77
CA ARG A 4 38.24 2.75 8.68
C ARG A 4 37.93 3.07 10.14
N GLY A 5 37.79 4.36 10.49
CA GLY A 5 37.39 4.79 11.84
C GLY A 5 35.98 4.33 12.20
N ILE A 6 35.02 4.53 11.29
CA ILE A 6 33.62 4.11 11.48
C ILE A 6 33.52 2.58 11.58
N ALA A 7 34.21 1.83 10.71
CA ALA A 7 34.21 0.37 10.75
C ALA A 7 34.76 -0.16 12.09
N ARG A 8 35.86 0.40 12.62
CA ARG A 8 36.41 0.01 13.93
C ARG A 8 35.48 0.36 15.10
N MET A 9 34.80 1.50 15.03
CA MET A 9 33.80 1.88 16.05
C MET A 9 32.66 0.86 16.09
N LEU A 10 32.17 0.42 14.93
CA LEU A 10 31.13 -0.61 14.82
C LEU A 10 31.59 -1.98 15.34
N ILE A 11 32.86 -2.37 15.14
CA ILE A 11 33.41 -3.60 15.76
C ILE A 11 33.39 -3.48 17.28
N ARG A 12 33.81 -2.34 17.86
CA ARG A 12 33.81 -2.18 19.32
C ARG A 12 32.41 -2.31 19.91
N VAL A 13 31.40 -1.78 19.20
CA VAL A 13 29.99 -1.96 19.57
C VAL A 13 29.56 -3.42 19.46
N ALA A 14 30.03 -4.13 18.43
CA ALA A 14 29.79 -5.57 18.29
C ALA A 14 30.47 -6.37 19.41
N GLU A 15 31.76 -6.13 19.71
CA GLU A 15 32.54 -6.81 20.75
C GLU A 15 31.87 -6.75 22.13
N HIS A 16 31.29 -5.60 22.48
CA HIS A 16 30.61 -5.40 23.76
C HIS A 16 29.31 -6.23 23.91
N ARG A 17 28.77 -6.75 22.81
CA ARG A 17 27.50 -7.50 22.77
C ARG A 17 27.70 -9.02 22.72
N TRP A 18 28.93 -9.52 22.75
CA TRP A 18 29.25 -10.95 22.66
C TRP A 18 29.79 -11.52 23.99
N PRO A 19 29.62 -12.83 24.26
CA PRO A 19 30.14 -13.48 25.48
C PRO A 19 31.64 -13.33 25.61
N VAL A 20 32.14 -13.12 26.83
CA VAL A 20 33.55 -12.77 27.13
C VAL A 20 34.52 -13.82 26.57
N GLU A 21 34.11 -15.08 26.58
CA GLU A 21 34.88 -16.25 26.21
C GLU A 21 35.19 -16.30 24.70
N LEU A 22 34.31 -15.72 23.87
CA LEU A 22 34.42 -15.74 22.41
C LEU A 22 34.96 -14.42 21.82
N ARG A 23 35.01 -13.34 22.61
CA ARG A 23 35.38 -11.99 22.12
C ARG A 23 36.76 -11.96 21.47
N SER A 24 37.77 -12.56 22.10
CA SER A 24 39.16 -12.44 21.65
C SER A 24 39.49 -13.27 20.40
N GLY A 25 38.75 -14.36 20.16
CA GLY A 25 38.84 -15.15 18.93
C GLY A 25 38.16 -14.45 17.77
N LEU A 26 36.89 -14.09 17.95
CA LEU A 26 36.07 -13.44 16.93
C LEU A 26 36.59 -12.06 16.53
N ARG A 27 37.11 -11.29 17.50
CA ARG A 27 37.71 -9.98 17.21
C ARG A 27 38.89 -10.09 16.25
N ARG A 28 39.76 -11.09 16.42
CA ARG A 28 40.90 -11.31 15.52
C ARG A 28 40.44 -11.66 14.11
N GLU A 29 39.41 -12.49 13.99
CA GLU A 29 38.82 -12.83 12.69
C GLU A 29 38.17 -11.63 12.00
N TRP A 30 37.39 -10.82 12.74
CA TRP A 30 36.74 -9.62 12.19
C TRP A 30 37.75 -8.54 11.78
N GLU A 31 38.81 -8.35 12.57
CA GLU A 31 39.90 -7.43 12.25
C GLU A 31 40.66 -7.89 10.98
N ALA A 32 40.88 -9.20 10.82
CA ALA A 32 41.50 -9.77 9.62
C ALA A 32 40.61 -9.58 8.38
N GLU A 33 39.32 -9.86 8.47
CA GLU A 33 38.39 -9.72 7.33
C GLU A 33 38.21 -8.25 6.92
N LEU A 34 38.18 -7.32 7.89
CA LEU A 34 38.18 -5.88 7.61
C LEU A 34 39.50 -5.39 7.01
N HIS A 35 40.62 -5.99 7.36
CA HIS A 35 41.90 -5.70 6.75
C HIS A 35 41.89 -6.10 5.26
N VAL A 36 41.47 -7.33 4.94
CA VAL A 36 41.33 -7.82 3.56
C VAL A 36 40.37 -6.96 2.73
N LEU A 37 39.20 -6.60 3.27
CA LEU A 37 38.23 -5.73 2.60
C LEU A 37 38.76 -4.30 2.42
N GLY A 38 39.59 -3.85 3.36
CA GLY A 38 40.24 -2.54 3.34
C GLY A 38 41.38 -2.44 2.34
N GLU A 39 42.15 -3.51 2.13
CA GLU A 39 43.22 -3.59 1.12
C GLU A 39 42.65 -3.71 -0.29
N GLY A 40 41.57 -4.48 -0.47
CA GLY A 40 40.89 -4.61 -1.76
C GLY A 40 40.09 -3.39 -2.23
N GLY A 41 40.18 -2.25 -1.53
CA GLY A 41 39.46 -1.01 -1.89
C GLY A 41 37.94 -1.04 -1.71
N ARG A 42 37.37 -2.12 -1.15
CA ARG A 42 35.91 -2.35 -1.09
C ARG A 42 35.26 -1.68 0.11
N ARG A 43 35.31 -0.34 0.16
CA ARG A 43 34.85 0.48 1.30
C ARG A 43 33.38 0.25 1.68
N ALA A 44 32.50 0.07 0.69
CA ALA A 44 31.08 -0.21 0.94
C ALA A 44 30.85 -1.60 1.54
N ALA A 45 31.58 -2.62 1.08
CA ALA A 45 31.50 -3.97 1.62
C ALA A 45 32.03 -4.02 3.07
N MET A 46 33.12 -3.29 3.34
CA MET A 46 33.71 -3.14 4.67
C MET A 46 32.72 -2.52 5.67
N LEU A 47 32.03 -1.44 5.29
CA LEU A 47 31.01 -0.82 6.16
C LEU A 47 29.78 -1.71 6.34
N ARG A 48 29.31 -2.37 5.27
CA ARG A 48 28.17 -3.28 5.34
C ARG A 48 28.46 -4.48 6.25
N PHE A 49 29.67 -5.02 6.18
CA PHE A 49 30.15 -6.09 7.05
C PHE A 49 30.17 -5.62 8.51
N ALA A 50 30.83 -4.50 8.81
CA ALA A 50 30.90 -3.95 10.16
C ALA A 50 29.51 -3.59 10.75
N ALA A 51 28.63 -3.02 9.93
CA ALA A 51 27.25 -2.74 10.33
C ALA A 51 26.44 -4.01 10.59
N SER A 52 26.63 -5.05 9.78
CA SER A 52 25.95 -6.34 9.98
C SER A 52 26.40 -7.05 11.27
N LEU A 53 27.66 -6.90 11.66
CA LEU A 53 28.20 -7.38 12.93
C LEU A 53 27.64 -6.61 14.13
N ALA A 54 27.60 -5.27 14.04
CA ALA A 54 27.05 -4.42 15.10
C ALA A 54 25.53 -4.63 15.30
N ALA A 55 24.81 -4.97 14.23
CA ALA A 55 23.37 -5.24 14.25
C ALA A 55 23.01 -6.64 14.78
N ARG A 56 23.90 -7.62 14.69
CA ARG A 56 23.66 -8.98 15.20
C ARG A 56 23.90 -9.05 16.71
N ARG A 57 22.88 -9.48 17.46
CA ARG A 57 23.02 -9.87 18.88
C ARG A 57 23.56 -11.31 18.96
N SER A 58 24.41 -11.59 19.94
CA SER A 58 25.00 -12.92 20.18
C SER A 58 23.93 -13.94 20.58
N GLY A 59 23.25 -14.51 19.59
CA GLY A 59 22.45 -15.70 19.76
C GLY A 59 23.38 -16.90 19.73
N VAL A 60 23.58 -17.54 20.88
CA VAL A 60 24.19 -18.88 20.98
C VAL A 60 23.55 -19.76 19.90
N ALA A 61 24.41 -20.34 19.07
CA ALA A 61 24.04 -21.21 17.96
C ALA A 61 23.29 -22.43 18.50
N GLY A 62 21.97 -22.36 18.46
CA GLY A 62 21.09 -23.40 19.00
C GLY A 62 19.66 -22.89 19.09
N ASP A 63 18.92 -23.05 18.00
CA ASP A 63 17.47 -23.22 18.03
C ASP A 63 16.54 -21.99 18.16
N ARG A 64 16.95 -20.83 17.65
CA ARG A 64 15.97 -19.81 17.21
C ARG A 64 16.28 -19.34 15.79
N ALA A 65 15.68 -20.03 14.83
CA ALA A 65 15.56 -19.59 13.46
C ALA A 65 15.05 -18.12 13.37
N PRO A 66 15.41 -17.37 12.32
CA PRO A 66 15.32 -15.91 12.23
C PRO A 66 13.87 -15.44 11.99
N PHE A 67 12.97 -15.67 12.93
CA PHE A 67 11.58 -15.24 12.81
C PHE A 67 11.49 -13.71 12.68
N GLY A 68 12.30 -12.95 13.41
CA GLY A 68 12.25 -11.48 13.41
C GLY A 68 12.58 -10.83 12.06
N SER A 69 13.58 -11.32 11.32
CA SER A 69 13.97 -10.69 10.05
C SER A 69 13.05 -11.07 8.89
N HIS A 70 12.47 -12.27 8.89
CA HIS A 70 11.45 -12.68 7.92
C HIS A 70 10.09 -12.02 8.20
N LEU A 71 9.69 -11.88 9.46
CA LEU A 71 8.49 -11.11 9.83
C LEU A 71 8.65 -9.63 9.47
N LEU A 72 9.79 -8.99 9.80
CA LEU A 72 10.01 -7.59 9.40
C LEU A 72 9.99 -7.44 7.88
N ARG A 73 10.66 -8.32 7.14
CA ARG A 73 10.77 -8.20 5.68
C ARG A 73 9.43 -8.46 4.96
N SER A 74 8.47 -9.13 5.59
CA SER A 74 7.15 -9.42 5.00
C SER A 74 6.03 -8.52 5.53
N ALA A 75 6.06 -8.13 6.80
CA ALA A 75 5.03 -7.32 7.44
C ALA A 75 5.27 -5.82 7.30
N LEU A 76 6.53 -5.36 7.30
CA LEU A 76 6.85 -3.93 7.21
C LEU A 76 6.36 -3.31 5.90
N PRO A 77 6.58 -3.91 4.71
CA PRO A 77 6.07 -3.34 3.47
C PRO A 77 4.54 -3.23 3.45
N LEU A 78 3.85 -4.18 4.07
CA LEU A 78 2.38 -4.21 4.16
C LEU A 78 1.83 -3.14 5.11
N LEU A 79 2.51 -2.91 6.23
CA LEU A 79 2.13 -1.86 7.20
C LEU A 79 2.38 -0.46 6.65
N VAL A 80 3.46 -0.30 5.87
CA VAL A 80 3.86 1.01 5.34
C VAL A 80 3.11 1.34 4.04
N ALA A 81 2.67 0.35 3.26
CA ALA A 81 2.04 0.59 1.97
C ALA A 81 0.82 1.55 2.00
N PRO A 82 -0.14 1.44 2.93
CA PRO A 82 -1.24 2.40 3.02
C PRO A 82 -0.78 3.84 3.31
N LEU A 83 0.23 4.01 4.18
CA LEU A 83 0.82 5.33 4.44
C LEU A 83 1.51 5.90 3.20
N VAL A 84 2.16 5.05 2.39
CA VAL A 84 2.73 5.48 1.11
C VAL A 84 1.62 5.85 0.12
N CYS A 85 0.48 5.14 0.12
CA CYS A 85 -0.66 5.50 -0.73
C CYS A 85 -1.22 6.87 -0.36
N ILE A 86 -1.42 7.15 0.94
CA ILE A 86 -1.83 8.47 1.42
C ILE A 86 -0.79 9.52 1.04
N GLY A 87 0.50 9.23 1.26
CA GLY A 87 1.59 10.12 0.87
C GLY A 87 1.63 10.41 -0.64
N VAL A 88 1.31 9.44 -1.49
CA VAL A 88 1.17 9.61 -2.95
C VAL A 88 0.00 10.51 -3.28
N ILE A 89 -1.14 10.37 -2.61
CA ILE A 89 -2.31 11.22 -2.83
C ILE A 89 -1.99 12.65 -2.41
N VAL A 90 -1.46 12.85 -1.20
CA VAL A 90 -1.06 14.17 -0.69
C VAL A 90 -0.01 14.80 -1.61
N ALA A 91 1.02 14.05 -2.02
CA ALA A 91 2.02 14.56 -2.97
C ALA A 91 1.41 14.90 -4.33
N GLY A 92 0.46 14.09 -4.82
CA GLY A 92 -0.26 14.34 -6.05
C GLY A 92 -1.11 15.61 -6.00
N LEU A 93 -1.81 15.84 -4.89
CA LEU A 93 -2.59 17.06 -4.64
C LEU A 93 -1.70 18.30 -4.60
N ASN A 94 -0.57 18.23 -3.89
CA ASN A 94 0.39 19.34 -3.84
C ASN A 94 1.03 19.60 -5.20
N ALA A 95 1.41 18.55 -5.92
CA ALA A 95 1.95 18.67 -7.28
C ALA A 95 0.91 19.26 -8.24
N MET A 96 -0.36 18.89 -8.09
CA MET A 96 -1.46 19.45 -8.86
C MET A 96 -1.69 20.92 -8.53
N GLY A 97 -1.73 21.29 -7.25
CA GLY A 97 -1.86 22.70 -6.84
C GLY A 97 -0.74 23.56 -7.42
N ALA A 98 0.51 23.07 -7.35
CA ALA A 98 1.62 23.73 -8.02
C ALA A 98 1.45 23.80 -9.54
N LEU A 99 1.03 22.70 -10.20
CA LEU A 99 0.77 22.73 -11.64
C LEU A 99 -0.32 23.76 -12.00
N VAL A 100 -1.35 23.87 -11.17
CA VAL A 100 -2.43 24.85 -11.33
C VAL A 100 -1.88 26.27 -11.23
N ASP A 101 -1.20 26.59 -10.14
CA ASP A 101 -0.70 27.94 -9.87
C ASP A 101 0.37 28.40 -10.88
N TRP A 102 1.29 27.51 -11.25
CA TRP A 102 2.45 27.86 -12.06
C TRP A 102 2.24 27.70 -13.56
N VAL A 103 1.30 26.85 -13.99
CA VAL A 103 1.15 26.48 -15.40
C VAL A 103 -0.28 26.67 -15.89
N LEU A 104 -1.26 26.08 -15.22
CA LEU A 104 -2.62 26.07 -15.76
C LEU A 104 -3.32 27.43 -15.62
N VAL A 105 -3.16 28.15 -14.51
CA VAL A 105 -3.74 29.51 -14.35
C VAL A 105 -3.08 30.53 -15.28
N PRO A 106 -1.73 30.57 -15.43
CA PRO A 106 -1.10 31.53 -16.32
C PRO A 106 -1.33 31.28 -17.81
N TYR A 107 -1.51 30.01 -18.23
CA TYR A 107 -1.53 29.63 -19.66
C TYR A 107 -2.81 28.92 -20.13
N GLY A 108 -3.65 28.43 -19.23
CA GLY A 108 -4.71 27.46 -19.51
C GLY A 108 -6.16 27.98 -19.46
N GLY A 109 -6.41 29.23 -19.05
CA GLY A 109 -7.77 29.78 -19.07
C GLY A 109 -8.81 28.90 -18.36
N ALA A 110 -10.02 28.73 -18.93
CA ALA A 110 -11.11 27.97 -18.31
C ALA A 110 -10.92 26.43 -18.37
N TRP A 111 -10.29 25.90 -19.42
CA TRP A 111 -10.11 24.44 -19.60
C TRP A 111 -9.08 23.83 -18.66
N ALA A 112 -8.28 24.68 -18.01
CA ALA A 112 -7.31 24.31 -16.99
C ALA A 112 -7.93 23.47 -15.85
N PHE A 113 -9.11 23.89 -15.37
CA PHE A 113 -9.78 23.26 -14.24
C PHE A 113 -10.38 21.90 -14.62
N ASP A 114 -10.87 21.76 -15.86
CA ASP A 114 -11.43 20.51 -16.38
C ASP A 114 -10.37 19.38 -16.45
N LEU A 115 -9.10 19.73 -16.64
CA LEU A 115 -7.99 18.76 -16.71
C LEU A 115 -7.38 18.41 -15.35
N GLN A 116 -7.66 19.19 -14.31
CA GLN A 116 -7.04 19.03 -13.01
C GLN A 116 -7.30 17.63 -12.44
N LEU A 117 -8.57 17.21 -12.42
CA LEU A 117 -8.99 15.92 -11.87
C LEU A 117 -8.49 14.73 -12.69
N PRO A 118 -8.62 14.68 -14.05
CA PRO A 118 -8.02 13.63 -14.86
C PRO A 118 -6.49 13.50 -14.69
N ILE A 119 -5.76 14.62 -14.65
CA ILE A 119 -4.30 14.59 -14.48
C ILE A 119 -3.95 14.04 -13.08
N LEU A 120 -4.68 14.44 -12.02
CA LEU A 120 -4.48 13.92 -10.66
C LEU A 120 -4.70 12.41 -10.63
N THR A 121 -5.83 11.95 -11.18
CA THR A 121 -6.19 10.54 -11.27
C THR A 121 -5.10 9.76 -11.99
N MET A 122 -4.58 10.26 -13.12
CA MET A 122 -3.51 9.60 -13.87
C MET A 122 -2.21 9.54 -13.08
N LEU A 123 -1.85 10.57 -12.33
CA LEU A 123 -0.67 10.59 -11.48
C LEU A 123 -0.78 9.57 -10.33
N VAL A 124 -1.95 9.49 -9.69
CA VAL A 124 -2.23 8.50 -8.64
C VAL A 124 -2.23 7.09 -9.22
N ALA A 125 -2.88 6.87 -10.37
CA ALA A 125 -2.88 5.58 -11.06
C ALA A 125 -1.47 5.11 -11.43
N ALA A 126 -0.64 5.99 -12.01
CA ALA A 126 0.74 5.68 -12.36
C ALA A 126 1.57 5.29 -11.13
N SER A 127 1.40 6.05 -10.04
CA SER A 127 2.05 5.77 -8.76
C SER A 127 1.58 4.43 -8.17
N ALA A 128 0.28 4.13 -8.25
CA ALA A 128 -0.30 2.89 -7.78
C ALA A 128 0.23 1.66 -8.56
N VAL A 129 0.40 1.79 -9.88
CA VAL A 129 1.04 0.77 -10.71
C VAL A 129 2.50 0.58 -10.30
N GLY A 130 3.24 1.66 -10.05
CA GLY A 130 4.61 1.61 -9.53
C GLY A 130 4.70 0.86 -8.20
N LEU A 131 3.80 1.17 -7.26
CA LEU A 131 3.66 0.47 -5.98
C LEU A 131 3.30 -1.00 -6.17
N ALA A 132 2.42 -1.34 -7.11
CA ALA A 132 2.08 -2.72 -7.43
C ALA A 132 3.28 -3.52 -7.94
N VAL A 133 4.12 -2.93 -8.79
CA VAL A 133 5.37 -3.56 -9.26
C VAL A 133 6.35 -3.77 -8.10
N ILE A 134 6.49 -2.79 -7.21
CA ILE A 134 7.35 -2.93 -6.02
C ILE A 134 6.80 -4.01 -5.09
N ALA A 135 5.50 -4.01 -4.83
CA ALA A 135 4.82 -5.01 -4.01
C ALA A 135 5.00 -6.43 -4.59
N ASP A 136 4.82 -6.61 -5.89
CA ASP A 136 5.07 -7.87 -6.59
C ASP A 136 6.52 -8.34 -6.37
N ARG A 137 7.49 -7.44 -6.51
CA ARG A 137 8.91 -7.77 -6.34
C ARG A 137 9.25 -8.14 -4.90
N LEU A 138 8.67 -7.44 -3.92
CA LEU A 138 8.88 -7.66 -2.49
C LEU A 138 8.16 -8.92 -1.97
N ALA A 139 7.02 -9.27 -2.56
CA ALA A 139 6.28 -10.48 -2.24
C ALA A 139 6.98 -11.75 -2.71
N ARG A 140 7.99 -11.65 -3.59
CA ARG A 140 8.76 -12.82 -4.06
C ARG A 140 9.48 -13.50 -2.89
N GLY A 141 9.13 -14.76 -2.65
CA GLY A 141 9.73 -15.56 -1.57
C GLY A 141 9.08 -15.35 -0.20
N VAL A 142 8.05 -14.50 -0.10
CA VAL A 142 7.20 -14.41 1.10
C VAL A 142 6.14 -15.50 1.01
N ARG A 143 6.05 -16.36 2.04
CA ARG A 143 4.97 -17.34 2.19
C ARG A 143 4.05 -16.91 3.30
N THR A 144 2.77 -16.78 2.99
CA THR A 144 1.71 -16.64 3.99
C THR A 144 0.51 -17.49 3.56
N ASN A 145 -0.34 -17.84 4.52
CA ASN A 145 -1.67 -18.37 4.18
C ASN A 145 -2.50 -17.23 3.56
N GLY A 146 -3.20 -17.50 2.45
CA GLY A 146 -3.93 -16.48 1.69
C GLY A 146 -4.80 -15.58 2.56
N TRP A 147 -5.49 -16.12 3.57
CA TRP A 147 -6.30 -15.31 4.51
C TRP A 147 -5.46 -14.35 5.37
N ARG A 148 -4.30 -14.78 5.87
CA ARG A 148 -3.41 -13.92 6.67
C ARG A 148 -2.79 -12.82 5.81
N ALA A 149 -2.49 -13.10 4.54
CA ALA A 149 -2.08 -12.05 3.59
C ALA A 149 -3.20 -11.02 3.40
N VAL A 150 -4.43 -11.47 3.11
CA VAL A 150 -5.58 -10.58 2.90
C VAL A 150 -5.77 -9.66 4.10
N VAL A 151 -5.91 -10.22 5.30
CA VAL A 151 -6.08 -9.43 6.54
C VAL A 151 -4.89 -8.52 6.79
N GLY A 152 -3.66 -9.00 6.60
CA GLY A 152 -2.45 -8.19 6.81
C GLY A 152 -2.30 -7.02 5.84
N ILE A 153 -2.89 -7.10 4.64
CA ILE A 153 -2.90 -6.02 3.64
C ILE A 153 -3.98 -4.99 3.96
N THR A 154 -5.17 -5.43 4.37
CA THR A 154 -6.33 -4.55 4.53
C THR A 154 -6.43 -3.92 5.91
N ALA A 155 -5.97 -4.61 6.96
CA ALA A 155 -6.04 -4.11 8.34
C ALA A 155 -5.28 -2.79 8.60
N PRO A 156 -4.15 -2.49 7.94
CA PRO A 156 -3.45 -1.22 8.16
C PRO A 156 -4.10 -0.03 7.43
N ILE A 157 -5.08 -0.24 6.54
CA ILE A 157 -5.72 0.84 5.78
C ILE A 157 -6.57 1.75 6.69
N PRO A 158 -7.51 1.24 7.53
CA PRO A 158 -8.22 2.07 8.50
C PRO A 158 -7.29 2.83 9.43
N LEU A 159 -6.19 2.19 9.84
CA LEU A 159 -5.20 2.80 10.73
C LEU A 159 -4.50 3.98 10.03
N ALA A 160 -4.14 3.83 8.76
CA ALA A 160 -3.51 4.89 7.99
C ALA A 160 -4.45 6.09 7.80
N VAL A 161 -5.74 5.84 7.52
CA VAL A 161 -6.77 6.89 7.45
C VAL A 161 -6.93 7.60 8.80
N ALA A 162 -6.98 6.85 9.90
CA ALA A 162 -7.09 7.44 11.24
C ALA A 162 -5.85 8.26 11.64
N ILE A 163 -4.65 7.82 11.25
CA ILE A 163 -3.39 8.56 11.48
C ILE A 163 -3.41 9.86 10.69
N ASP A 164 -3.83 9.82 9.43
CA ASP A 164 -3.93 11.01 8.58
C ASP A 164 -4.90 12.03 9.17
N ALA A 165 -6.11 11.60 9.53
CA ALA A 165 -7.11 12.41 10.21
C ALA A 165 -6.60 13.06 11.52
N TYR A 166 -5.78 12.32 12.29
CA TYR A 166 -5.16 12.87 13.49
C TYR A 166 -4.03 13.86 13.17
N ALA A 167 -3.22 13.59 12.14
CA ALA A 167 -2.06 14.38 11.77
C ALA A 167 -2.43 15.73 11.13
N THR A 168 -3.54 15.78 10.39
CA THR A 168 -4.08 17.02 9.81
C THR A 168 -4.78 17.90 10.84
N GLY A 169 -5.04 17.38 12.05
CA GLY A 169 -5.66 18.13 13.13
C GLY A 169 -7.10 18.48 12.83
N LEU A 170 -7.85 17.54 12.25
CA LEU A 170 -9.21 17.77 11.78
C LEU A 170 -10.10 18.40 12.85
N ASP A 171 -10.81 19.45 12.48
CA ASP A 171 -11.80 20.09 13.35
C ASP A 171 -13.03 19.18 13.55
N ARG A 172 -13.88 19.50 14.54
CA ARG A 172 -15.05 18.67 14.88
C ARG A 172 -16.00 18.46 13.70
N GLN A 173 -16.15 19.47 12.84
CA GLN A 173 -16.98 19.39 11.63
C GLN A 173 -16.39 18.42 10.59
N GLU A 174 -15.06 18.35 10.48
CA GLU A 174 -14.39 17.44 9.55
C GLU A 174 -14.41 15.99 10.06
N LEU A 175 -14.37 15.80 11.39
CA LEU A 175 -14.59 14.49 12.02
C LEU A 175 -16.01 13.96 11.80
N ASP A 176 -17.01 14.85 11.86
CA ASP A 176 -18.40 14.49 11.55
C ASP A 176 -18.56 14.11 10.07
N SER A 177 -17.86 14.80 9.16
CA SER A 177 -17.80 14.43 7.73
C SER A 177 -17.15 13.05 7.53
N LEU A 178 -16.00 12.81 8.18
CA LEU A 178 -15.32 11.50 8.13
C LEU A 178 -16.23 10.37 8.64
N ALA A 179 -17.12 10.63 9.60
CA ALA A 179 -18.06 9.64 10.08
C ALA A 179 -19.06 9.19 9.00
N LEU A 180 -19.41 10.07 8.05
CA LEU A 180 -20.25 9.74 6.89
C LEU A 180 -19.54 8.84 5.88
N ASP A 181 -18.20 8.88 5.83
CA ASP A 181 -17.36 8.02 4.99
C ASP A 181 -17.21 6.59 5.54
N VAL A 182 -17.35 6.40 6.85
CA VAL A 182 -17.08 5.12 7.52
C VAL A 182 -17.85 3.94 6.91
N PRO A 183 -19.16 4.04 6.59
CA PRO A 183 -19.90 2.94 5.97
C PRO A 183 -19.35 2.57 4.59
N ALA A 184 -19.01 3.55 3.76
CA ALA A 184 -18.42 3.35 2.45
C ALA A 184 -17.03 2.71 2.53
N LEU A 185 -16.19 3.19 3.45
CA LEU A 185 -14.88 2.60 3.71
C LEU A 185 -15.00 1.16 4.20
N ALA A 186 -15.95 0.88 5.10
CA ALA A 186 -16.19 -0.47 5.60
C ALA A 186 -16.68 -1.41 4.49
N LEU A 187 -17.58 -0.95 3.62
CA LEU A 187 -18.04 -1.69 2.44
C LEU A 187 -16.86 -1.98 1.50
N TRP A 188 -16.04 -0.98 1.19
CA TRP A 188 -14.90 -1.13 0.31
C TRP A 188 -13.87 -2.12 0.88
N ILE A 189 -13.49 -2.00 2.15
CA ILE A 189 -12.53 -2.90 2.79
C ILE A 189 -13.04 -4.34 2.82
N SER A 190 -14.29 -4.55 3.24
CA SER A 190 -14.88 -5.89 3.33
C SER A 190 -15.04 -6.53 1.95
N GLY A 191 -15.51 -5.76 0.96
CA GLY A 191 -15.58 -6.20 -0.43
C GLY A 191 -14.21 -6.50 -1.02
N LEU A 192 -13.21 -5.65 -0.78
CA LEU A 192 -11.84 -5.86 -1.22
C LEU A 192 -11.25 -7.14 -0.60
N MET A 193 -11.50 -7.42 0.68
CA MET A 193 -11.07 -8.69 1.30
C MET A 193 -11.65 -9.91 0.56
N LEU A 194 -12.93 -9.88 0.18
CA LEU A 194 -13.58 -10.95 -0.58
C LEU A 194 -12.98 -11.10 -1.97
N VAL A 195 -12.74 -9.98 -2.67
CA VAL A 195 -12.12 -9.95 -4.00
C VAL A 195 -10.70 -10.50 -3.95
N LEU A 196 -9.87 -10.04 -3.01
CA LEU A 196 -8.50 -10.51 -2.83
C LEU A 196 -8.46 -11.99 -2.47
N ARG A 197 -9.41 -12.48 -1.67
CA ARG A 197 -9.55 -13.92 -1.38
C ARG A 197 -9.88 -14.70 -2.65
N GLY A 198 -10.86 -14.25 -3.43
CA GLY A 198 -11.23 -14.88 -4.70
C GLY A 198 -10.06 -14.93 -5.69
N ALA A 199 -9.36 -13.81 -5.86
CA ALA A 199 -8.16 -13.71 -6.70
C ALA A 199 -7.05 -14.65 -6.20
N SER A 200 -6.81 -14.71 -4.88
CA SER A 200 -5.83 -15.62 -4.28
C SER A 200 -6.17 -17.10 -4.53
N VAL A 201 -7.44 -17.48 -4.44
CA VAL A 201 -7.90 -18.86 -4.73
C VAL A 201 -7.73 -19.20 -6.21
N MET A 202 -7.98 -18.25 -7.13
CA MET A 202 -7.74 -18.47 -8.56
C MET A 202 -6.25 -18.55 -8.88
N ALA A 203 -5.44 -17.71 -8.25
CA ALA A 203 -4.00 -17.68 -8.42
C ALA A 203 -3.34 -18.97 -7.89
N SER A 204 -3.78 -19.49 -6.74
CA SER A 204 -3.27 -20.75 -6.18
C SER A 204 -3.59 -21.98 -7.04
N ARG A 205 -4.65 -21.90 -7.86
CA ARG A 205 -5.00 -22.91 -8.89
C ARG A 205 -4.21 -22.73 -10.20
N GLY A 206 -3.23 -21.84 -10.25
CA GLY A 206 -2.43 -21.53 -11.44
C GLY A 206 -3.15 -20.66 -12.48
N ARG A 207 -4.39 -20.20 -12.22
CA ARG A 207 -5.18 -19.38 -13.14
C ARG A 207 -4.90 -17.89 -12.93
N VAL A 208 -3.67 -17.46 -13.19
CA VAL A 208 -3.20 -16.10 -12.88
C VAL A 208 -3.98 -15.02 -13.64
N ARG A 209 -4.29 -15.25 -14.93
CA ARG A 209 -5.09 -14.31 -15.72
C ARG A 209 -6.50 -14.12 -15.16
N ALA A 210 -7.15 -15.22 -14.77
CA ALA A 210 -8.47 -15.17 -14.15
C ALA A 210 -8.43 -14.49 -12.78
N ALA A 211 -7.36 -14.67 -12.00
CA ALA A 211 -7.16 -13.98 -10.73
C ALA A 211 -7.07 -12.46 -10.91
N TRP A 212 -6.32 -11.99 -11.92
CA TRP A 212 -6.23 -10.56 -12.23
C TRP A 212 -7.55 -9.99 -12.75
N LEU A 213 -8.25 -10.70 -13.64
CA LEU A 213 -9.56 -10.26 -14.14
C LEU A 213 -10.59 -10.18 -13.01
N LEU A 214 -10.71 -11.23 -12.19
CA LEU A 214 -11.60 -11.25 -11.04
C LEU A 214 -11.23 -10.16 -10.02
N GLY A 215 -9.94 -9.99 -9.76
CA GLY A 215 -9.41 -8.99 -8.86
C GLY A 215 -9.72 -7.57 -9.31
N ALA A 216 -9.39 -7.23 -10.55
CA ALA A 216 -9.59 -5.89 -11.10
C ALA A 216 -11.07 -5.55 -11.27
N ALA A 217 -11.86 -6.44 -11.89
CA ALA A 217 -13.29 -6.21 -12.09
C ALA A 217 -14.04 -6.17 -10.75
N GLY A 218 -13.74 -7.11 -9.85
CA GLY A 218 -14.35 -7.14 -8.52
C GLY A 218 -14.02 -5.90 -7.69
N ALA A 219 -12.76 -5.43 -7.72
CA ALA A 219 -12.38 -4.25 -6.98
C ALA A 219 -13.00 -2.97 -7.56
N LEU A 220 -13.15 -2.87 -8.89
CA LEU A 220 -13.83 -1.75 -9.54
C LEU A 220 -15.31 -1.69 -9.15
N VAL A 221 -16.01 -2.83 -9.17
CA VAL A 221 -17.42 -2.90 -8.74
C VAL A 221 -17.56 -2.52 -7.26
N ILE A 222 -16.69 -3.02 -6.39
CA ILE A 222 -16.74 -2.68 -4.95
C ILE A 222 -16.40 -1.20 -4.69
N ALA A 223 -15.44 -0.63 -5.43
CA ALA A 223 -15.12 0.78 -5.34
C ALA A 223 -16.31 1.65 -5.78
N ASP A 224 -16.97 1.29 -6.89
CA ASP A 224 -18.14 2.02 -7.37
C ASP A 224 -19.31 1.95 -6.38
N LEU A 225 -19.62 0.77 -5.86
CA LEU A 225 -20.64 0.62 -4.80
C LEU A 225 -20.31 1.41 -3.53
N ALA A 226 -19.03 1.51 -3.17
CA ALA A 226 -18.60 2.31 -2.03
C ALA A 226 -18.76 3.81 -2.28
N ILE A 227 -18.46 4.29 -3.49
CA ILE A 227 -18.72 5.69 -3.88
C ILE A 227 -20.20 5.99 -3.89
N VAL A 228 -21.03 5.11 -4.46
CA VAL A 228 -22.48 5.27 -4.42
C VAL A 228 -22.99 5.38 -2.97
N LEU A 229 -22.52 4.50 -2.09
CA LEU A 229 -22.87 4.56 -0.67
C LEU A 229 -22.36 5.86 -0.01
N ALA A 230 -21.14 6.30 -0.31
CA ALA A 230 -20.58 7.52 0.22
C ALA A 230 -21.38 8.76 -0.20
N VAL A 231 -21.65 8.91 -1.50
CA VAL A 231 -22.47 10.01 -2.02
C VAL A 231 -23.85 10.02 -1.36
N PHE A 232 -24.45 8.84 -1.14
CA PHE A 232 -25.72 8.75 -0.41
C PHE A 232 -25.62 9.06 1.09
N SER A 233 -24.46 8.87 1.72
CA SER A 233 -24.23 9.28 3.11
C SER A 233 -24.07 10.79 3.25
N HIS A 234 -23.53 11.47 2.24
CA HIS A 234 -23.31 12.93 2.22
C HIS A 234 -24.56 13.69 1.77
N GLY A 235 -25.24 13.17 0.75
CA GLY A 235 -26.44 13.78 0.18
C GLY A 235 -27.73 13.36 0.87
N LEU A 236 -28.54 14.34 1.27
CA LEU A 236 -29.99 14.12 1.46
C LEU A 236 -30.61 13.76 0.11
N VAL A 237 -30.74 12.47 -0.16
CA VAL A 237 -31.59 11.96 -1.25
C VAL A 237 -33.01 12.49 -1.02
N GLY A 238 -33.44 13.46 -1.84
CA GLY A 238 -34.84 13.81 -1.98
C GLY A 238 -35.45 14.72 -0.91
N ALA A 239 -34.68 15.53 -0.18
CA ALA A 239 -35.29 16.67 0.53
C ALA A 239 -35.32 17.89 -0.42
N GLU A 240 -36.32 17.91 -1.30
CA GLU A 240 -36.69 19.15 -1.99
C GLU A 240 -36.93 20.22 -0.92
N THR A 241 -36.08 21.24 -0.86
CA THR A 241 -36.46 22.49 -0.22
C THR A 241 -37.55 23.11 -1.10
N VAL A 242 -38.81 22.79 -0.81
CA VAL A 242 -39.94 23.37 -1.51
C VAL A 242 -40.16 24.77 -0.94
N ILE A 243 -39.60 25.79 -1.60
CA ILE A 243 -39.85 27.19 -1.25
C ILE A 243 -41.00 27.66 -2.13
N ASN A 244 -42.13 28.03 -1.52
CA ASN A 244 -43.34 28.51 -2.21
C ASN A 244 -43.94 27.53 -3.23
N GLY A 245 -43.90 26.21 -2.96
CA GLY A 245 -44.49 25.19 -3.85
C GLY A 245 -43.66 24.86 -5.09
N ILE A 246 -42.44 25.40 -5.18
CA ILE A 246 -41.47 25.11 -6.24
C ILE A 246 -40.33 24.28 -5.63
N PRO A 247 -40.05 23.07 -6.15
CA PRO A 247 -38.85 22.33 -5.77
C PRO A 247 -37.61 23.17 -6.03
N GLN A 248 -36.80 23.46 -5.01
CA GLN A 248 -35.55 24.22 -5.18
C GLN A 248 -34.30 23.32 -5.15
N GLY A 249 -34.47 22.01 -4.96
CA GLY A 249 -33.36 21.07 -4.93
C GLY A 249 -33.21 20.35 -6.26
N ASP A 250 -32.12 20.62 -6.98
CA ASP A 250 -31.56 19.64 -7.93
C ASP A 250 -30.94 18.50 -7.09
N GLY A 251 -31.80 17.62 -6.58
CA GLY A 251 -31.36 16.44 -5.86
C GLY A 251 -30.58 15.50 -6.78
N LEU A 252 -29.56 14.84 -6.24
CA LEU A 252 -28.78 13.83 -6.95
C LEU A 252 -29.68 12.70 -7.44
N ASP A 253 -29.76 12.53 -8.75
CA ASP A 253 -30.56 11.47 -9.35
C ASP A 253 -29.79 10.13 -9.37
N PRO A 254 -30.33 9.10 -8.70
CA PRO A 254 -29.66 7.81 -8.58
C PRO A 254 -29.54 7.06 -9.91
N ILE A 255 -30.19 7.51 -10.99
CA ILE A 255 -30.13 6.85 -12.31
C ILE A 255 -28.71 6.75 -12.86
N SER A 256 -27.81 7.66 -12.46
CA SER A 256 -26.42 7.70 -12.89
C SER A 256 -25.44 7.04 -11.90
N ALA A 257 -25.94 6.49 -10.79
CA ALA A 257 -25.11 5.95 -9.69
C ALA A 257 -24.01 4.97 -10.14
N PRO A 258 -24.22 4.01 -11.08
CA PRO A 258 -23.17 3.09 -11.51
C PRO A 258 -21.99 3.72 -12.27
N LEU A 259 -22.05 5.03 -12.56
CA LEU A 259 -21.02 5.78 -13.27
C LEU A 259 -20.31 6.78 -12.35
N TRP A 260 -20.70 6.91 -11.08
CA TRP A 260 -20.17 7.94 -10.19
C TRP A 260 -18.70 7.75 -9.88
N LEU A 261 -18.19 6.52 -9.79
CA LEU A 261 -16.74 6.30 -9.69
C LEU A 261 -16.01 6.86 -10.92
N PHE A 262 -16.52 6.59 -12.12
CA PHE A 262 -15.92 7.11 -13.35
C PHE A 262 -15.94 8.65 -13.38
N VAL A 263 -17.10 9.24 -13.05
CA VAL A 263 -17.28 10.69 -12.95
C VAL A 263 -16.31 11.30 -11.94
N SER A 264 -16.11 10.65 -10.79
CA SER A 264 -15.17 11.09 -9.75
C SER A 264 -13.70 11.05 -10.19
N TYR A 265 -13.37 10.28 -11.23
CA TYR A 265 -12.02 10.20 -11.80
C TYR A 265 -11.77 11.18 -12.94
N THR A 266 -12.81 11.46 -13.74
CA THR A 266 -12.65 12.21 -15.00
C THR A 266 -13.37 13.54 -15.01
N GLY A 267 -14.25 13.81 -14.04
CA GLY A 267 -15.11 15.00 -14.02
C GLY A 267 -16.05 15.05 -15.23
N SER A 268 -16.46 13.91 -15.78
CA SER A 268 -17.18 13.87 -17.06
C SER A 268 -18.28 12.82 -17.09
N ALA A 269 -19.44 13.20 -17.65
CA ALA A 269 -20.56 12.32 -17.96
C ALA A 269 -20.45 11.62 -19.33
N LEU A 270 -19.32 11.76 -20.05
CA LEU A 270 -19.13 11.16 -21.39
C LEU A 270 -20.19 11.57 -22.43
N GLY A 271 -20.76 12.77 -22.29
CA GLY A 271 -21.83 13.25 -23.17
C GLY A 271 -23.20 12.62 -22.90
N LEU A 272 -23.34 11.85 -21.82
CA LEU A 272 -24.65 11.43 -21.33
C LEU A 272 -25.41 12.64 -20.76
N PRO A 273 -26.76 12.63 -20.79
CA PRO A 273 -27.56 13.72 -20.26
C PRO A 273 -27.41 13.89 -18.74
N ARG A 274 -26.96 12.85 -18.04
CA ARG A 274 -26.65 12.85 -16.61
C ARG A 274 -25.40 12.00 -16.31
N PRO A 275 -24.63 12.33 -15.26
CA PRO A 275 -24.84 13.45 -14.34
C PRO A 275 -24.64 14.83 -15.00
N THR A 276 -25.42 15.83 -14.60
CA THR A 276 -25.26 17.23 -15.02
C THR A 276 -23.99 17.84 -14.42
N ASP A 277 -23.53 18.99 -14.92
CA ASP A 277 -22.33 19.65 -14.36
C ASP A 277 -22.47 19.94 -12.85
N GLY A 278 -23.67 20.27 -12.38
CA GLY A 278 -23.97 20.43 -10.95
C GLY A 278 -23.90 19.13 -10.17
N GLU A 279 -24.46 18.04 -10.71
CA GLU A 279 -24.36 16.70 -10.10
C GLU A 279 -22.90 16.20 -10.08
N ILE A 280 -22.13 16.45 -11.14
CA ILE A 280 -20.70 16.14 -11.21
C ILE A 280 -19.95 16.88 -10.11
N PHE A 281 -20.19 18.19 -9.96
CA PHE A 281 -19.55 19.00 -8.92
C PHE A 281 -19.81 18.41 -7.52
N ILE A 282 -21.08 18.15 -7.18
CA ILE A 282 -21.46 17.58 -5.87
C ILE A 282 -20.78 16.23 -5.63
N ILE A 283 -20.83 15.31 -6.61
CA ILE A 283 -20.18 14.00 -6.50
C ILE A 283 -18.67 14.18 -6.28
N THR A 284 -18.01 15.02 -7.08
CA THR A 284 -16.57 15.20 -7.00
C THR A 284 -16.13 15.89 -5.71
N ASP A 285 -16.94 16.77 -5.15
CA ASP A 285 -16.65 17.52 -3.92
C ASP A 285 -16.85 16.63 -2.69
N ASP A 286 -17.99 15.95 -2.59
CA ASP A 286 -18.36 15.13 -1.43
C ASP A 286 -17.46 13.92 -1.24
N VAL A 287 -17.07 13.24 -2.34
CA VAL A 287 -16.28 12.00 -2.24
C VAL A 287 -14.82 12.15 -2.65
N PHE A 288 -14.34 13.36 -2.95
CA PHE A 288 -13.05 13.62 -3.61
C PHE A 288 -11.89 12.68 -3.24
N MET A 289 -11.66 12.44 -1.95
CA MET A 289 -10.52 11.66 -1.45
C MET A 289 -10.68 10.14 -1.61
N GLN A 290 -11.90 9.62 -1.55
CA GLN A 290 -12.16 8.18 -1.49
C GLN A 290 -11.82 7.45 -2.81
N PRO A 291 -12.22 7.93 -4.01
CA PRO A 291 -11.83 7.32 -5.27
C PRO A 291 -10.32 7.22 -5.42
N LEU A 292 -9.59 8.27 -5.00
CA LEU A 292 -8.12 8.30 -5.05
C LEU A 292 -7.50 7.28 -4.10
N LEU A 293 -8.06 7.14 -2.89
CA LEU A 293 -7.64 6.11 -1.93
C LEU A 293 -7.86 4.69 -2.49
N PHE A 294 -9.02 4.43 -3.07
CA PHE A 294 -9.35 3.14 -3.67
C PHE A 294 -8.41 2.82 -4.83
N LEU A 295 -8.14 3.82 -5.68
CA LEU A 295 -7.23 3.72 -6.83
C LEU A 295 -5.77 3.48 -6.40
N ALA A 296 -5.31 4.19 -5.36
CA ALA A 296 -3.96 4.04 -4.85
C ALA A 296 -3.73 2.67 -4.20
N CYS A 297 -4.70 2.19 -3.42
CA CYS A 297 -4.52 1.00 -2.60
C CYS A 297 -4.77 -0.33 -3.32
N THR A 298 -5.75 -0.37 -4.21
CA THR A 298 -6.20 -1.62 -4.84
C THR A 298 -5.10 -2.34 -5.63
N PRO A 299 -4.30 -1.66 -6.50
CA PRO A 299 -3.32 -2.35 -7.34
C PRO A 299 -2.22 -3.05 -6.55
N TYR A 300 -1.69 -2.41 -5.49
CA TYR A 300 -0.64 -3.02 -4.68
C TYR A 300 -1.18 -4.20 -3.87
N ALA A 301 -2.40 -4.06 -3.32
CA ALA A 301 -3.05 -5.12 -2.55
C ALA A 301 -3.27 -6.37 -3.40
N LEU A 302 -3.76 -6.18 -4.63
CA LEU A 302 -4.00 -7.26 -5.58
C LEU A 302 -2.70 -7.94 -6.03
N ALA A 303 -1.68 -7.15 -6.40
CA ALA A 303 -0.37 -7.66 -6.80
C ALA A 303 0.26 -8.51 -5.70
N TRP A 304 0.24 -8.02 -4.46
CA TRP A 304 0.78 -8.74 -3.32
C TRP A 304 0.02 -10.04 -3.04
N ALA A 305 -1.31 -9.98 -2.96
CA ALA A 305 -2.15 -11.15 -2.67
C ALA A 305 -1.96 -12.26 -3.70
N ILE A 306 -1.92 -11.93 -4.98
CA ILE A 306 -1.69 -12.87 -6.08
C ILE A 306 -0.28 -13.46 -6.01
N ARG A 307 0.75 -12.64 -5.74
CA ARG A 307 2.14 -13.11 -5.76
C ARG A 307 2.49 -14.03 -4.60
N VAL A 308 2.03 -13.73 -3.39
CA VAL A 308 2.37 -14.51 -2.19
C VAL A 308 1.90 -15.97 -2.30
N VAL A 309 0.74 -16.21 -2.94
CA VAL A 309 0.20 -17.56 -3.11
C VAL A 309 0.87 -18.35 -4.25
N GLN A 310 1.64 -17.70 -5.12
CA GLN A 310 2.35 -18.34 -6.24
C GLN A 310 3.78 -18.79 -5.89
N SER A 311 4.32 -18.38 -4.75
CA SER A 311 5.72 -18.69 -4.40
C SER A 311 5.92 -20.21 -4.22
N PRO A 312 6.89 -20.85 -4.91
CA PRO A 312 7.09 -22.29 -4.89
C PRO A 312 7.31 -22.84 -3.47
N SER A 313 6.73 -24.00 -3.15
CA SER A 313 7.11 -24.73 -1.93
C SER A 313 8.55 -25.25 -2.10
N PRO A 314 9.44 -25.11 -1.10
CA PRO A 314 10.64 -25.93 -1.09
C PRO A 314 10.18 -27.39 -1.11
N ALA A 315 10.82 -28.19 -1.97
CA ALA A 315 10.71 -29.63 -1.90
C ALA A 315 10.98 -30.02 -0.44
N ARG A 316 10.04 -30.76 0.16
CA ARG A 316 10.28 -31.41 1.44
C ARG A 316 11.63 -32.12 1.30
N PRO A 317 12.61 -31.90 2.19
CA PRO A 317 13.80 -32.73 2.18
C PRO A 317 13.30 -34.16 2.26
N LEU A 318 13.48 -34.93 1.19
CA LEU A 318 13.27 -36.37 1.23
C LEU A 318 14.11 -36.83 2.41
N ALA A 319 13.45 -37.37 3.43
CA ALA A 319 14.14 -37.95 4.57
C ALA A 319 15.23 -38.86 4.00
N ALA A 320 16.49 -38.59 4.35
CA ALA A 320 17.60 -39.40 3.91
C ALA A 320 17.25 -40.87 4.19
N PRO A 321 17.46 -41.79 3.24
CA PRO A 321 17.14 -43.19 3.45
C PRO A 321 17.85 -43.64 4.71
N THR A 322 17.07 -44.04 5.71
CA THR A 322 17.57 -44.64 6.94
C THR A 322 18.31 -45.90 6.50
N LEU A 323 19.64 -45.84 6.48
CA LEU A 323 20.48 -47.04 6.35
C LEU A 323 20.18 -47.89 7.59
N ALA A 324 19.33 -48.90 7.40
CA ALA A 324 19.18 -49.97 8.37
C ALA A 324 20.52 -50.71 8.44
N THR A 325 21.32 -50.36 9.43
CA THR A 325 22.40 -51.21 9.94
C THR A 325 21.74 -52.46 10.55
N THR A 326 21.60 -53.51 9.75
CA THR A 326 21.54 -54.88 10.26
C THR A 326 22.95 -55.25 10.71
N ILE A 327 23.12 -55.35 12.02
CA ILE A 327 24.24 -56.04 12.66
C ILE A 327 23.82 -57.51 12.72
N ASP A 328 24.55 -58.37 12.03
CA ASP A 328 24.69 -59.80 12.32
C ASP A 328 26.18 -60.08 12.52
#